data_AF-A0A937CZL1-F1
#
_entry.id   AF-A0A937CZL1-F1
#
_cell.length_a   1.000
_cell.length_b   1.000
_cell.length_c   1.000
_cell.angle_alpha   90.00
_cell.angle_beta   90.00
_cell.angle_gamma   90.00
#
_symmetry.space_group_name_H-M   'P 1'
#
loop_
_entity.id
_entity.type
_entity.pdbx_description
1 polymer ?
#
loop_
_entity_poly.entity_id
_entity_poly.type
_entity_poly.pdbx_seq_one_letter_code
_entity_poly.pdbx_strand_id
1 'polypeptide(L)' 'MGLTGQGNFYLTVKEGLEGKPFLMLEPTGANKELLEGGHIVLTLREGTTFAGAQTLAIEMKKHITGATIAKGG' A
#
# COMPACT_ATOMS: atom_id res chain seq x y z
N MET A 1 -19.76 -12.79 -9.18
CA MET A 1 -19.86 -11.34 -9.49
C MET A 1 -18.71 -10.65 -8.77
N GLY A 2 -17.75 -10.12 -9.52
CA GLY A 2 -16.57 -9.46 -8.93
C GLY A 2 -16.88 -8.02 -8.61
N LEU A 3 -16.72 -7.63 -7.35
CA LEU A 3 -16.74 -6.21 -6.95
C LEU A 3 -15.43 -5.59 -7.44
N THR A 4 -15.45 -4.88 -8.56
CA THR A 4 -14.31 -4.04 -8.99
C THR A 4 -14.39 -2.70 -8.25
N GLY A 5 -13.85 -2.67 -7.03
CA GLY A 5 -13.66 -1.43 -6.30
C GLY A 5 -12.43 -0.67 -6.79
N GLN A 6 -12.61 0.41 -7.54
CA GLN A 6 -11.61 1.47 -7.63
C GLN A 6 -11.65 2.23 -6.30
N GLY A 7 -10.83 1.81 -5.34
CA GLY A 7 -10.67 2.50 -4.07
C GLY A 7 -9.41 3.35 -4.07
N ASN A 8 -9.49 4.52 -3.44
CA ASN A 8 -8.30 5.26 -3.05
C ASN A 8 -7.58 4.49 -1.93
N PHE A 9 -6.25 4.60 -1.86
CA PHE A 9 -5.45 4.01 -0.80
C PHE A 9 -4.67 5.12 -0.09
N TYR A 10 -4.45 4.98 1.22
CA TYR A 10 -3.39 5.73 1.87
C TYR A 10 -2.08 4.98 1.73
N LEU A 11 -1.10 5.59 1.08
CA LEU A 11 0.27 5.09 1.05
C LEU A 11 1.08 5.76 2.17
N THR A 12 1.57 4.96 3.10
CA THR A 12 2.42 5.41 4.22
C THR A 12 3.77 4.69 4.19
N VAL A 13 4.80 5.38 4.68
CA VAL A 13 6.11 4.78 4.96
C VAL A 13 6.12 4.44 6.44
N LYS A 14 6.49 3.21 6.76
CA LYS A 14 6.63 2.73 8.14
C LYS A 14 7.99 2.09 8.34
N GLU A 15 8.37 1.97 9.60
CA GLU A 15 9.60 1.30 10.02
C GLU A 15 9.24 -0.05 10.63
N GLY A 16 9.87 -1.11 10.15
CA GLY A 16 9.72 -2.47 10.68
C GLY A 16 10.56 -2.71 11.93
N LEU A 17 10.43 -3.90 12.51
CA LEU A 17 11.11 -4.30 13.76
C LEU A 17 12.65 -4.23 13.70
N GLU A 18 13.25 -4.23 12.51
CA GLU A 18 14.70 -4.16 12.29
C GLU A 18 15.18 -2.76 11.85
N GLY A 19 14.35 -1.72 11.99
CA GLY A 19 14.65 -0.38 11.49
C GLY A 19 14.55 -0.24 9.96
N LYS A 20 14.13 -1.30 9.27
CA LYS A 20 13.98 -1.33 7.82
C LYS A 20 12.68 -0.65 7.40
N PRO A 21 12.72 0.32 6.47
CA PRO A 21 11.50 0.94 5.99
C PRO A 21 10.71 -0.01 5.08
N PHE A 22 9.38 0.10 5.13
CA PHE A 22 8.46 -0.54 4.21
C PHE A 22 7.34 0.43 3.83
N LEU A 23 6.65 0.13 2.73
CA LEU A 23 5.47 0.88 2.33
C LEU A 23 4.21 0.10 2.69
N MET A 24 3.22 0.81 3.21
CA MET A 24 1.93 0.25 3.59
C MET A 24 0.84 0.95 2.80
N LEU A 25 0.00 0.17 2.11
CA LEU A 25 -1.18 0.66 1.40
C LEU A 25 -2.41 0.25 2.20
N GLU A 26 -3.05 1.25 2.79
CA GLU A 26 -4.30 1.08 3.53
C GLU A 26 -5.47 1.32 2.58
N PRO A 27 -6.35 0.32 2.38
CA PRO A 27 -7.55 0.50 1.58
C PRO A 27 -8.49 1.52 2.23
N THR A 28 -9.11 2.37 1.43
CA THR A 28 -10.18 3.27 1.88
C THR A 28 -11.51 2.92 1.23
N GLY A 29 -12.61 3.40 1.80
CA GLY A 29 -13.96 3.17 1.28
C GLY A 29 -14.33 1.68 1.18
N ALA A 30 -14.99 1.30 0.08
CA ALA A 30 -15.46 -0.07 -0.15
C ALA A 30 -14.34 -1.13 -0.15
N ASN A 31 -13.10 -0.75 -0.47
CA ASN A 31 -11.97 -1.69 -0.46
C ASN A 31 -11.54 -2.08 0.96
N LYS A 32 -11.86 -1.27 1.98
CA LYS A 32 -11.56 -1.59 3.39
C LYS A 32 -12.38 -2.80 3.85
N GLU A 33 -13.63 -2.89 3.40
CA GLU A 33 -14.52 -4.01 3.70
C GLU A 33 -14.09 -5.27 2.95
N LEU A 34 -13.68 -5.15 1.68
CA LEU A 34 -13.17 -6.27 0.88
C LEU A 34 -11.92 -6.93 1.46
N LEU A 35 -11.05 -6.14 2.09
CA LEU A 35 -9.87 -6.65 2.79
C LEU A 35 -10.13 -7.03 4.25
N GLU A 36 -11.37 -6.90 4.74
CA GLU A 36 -11.72 -7.17 6.14
C GLU A 36 -10.81 -6.38 7.13
N GLY A 37 -10.43 -5.15 6.75
CA GLY A 37 -9.49 -4.31 7.51
C GLY A 37 -8.00 -4.64 7.30
N GLY A 38 -7.67 -5.58 6.42
CA GLY A 38 -6.31 -5.86 5.98
C GLY A 38 -5.66 -4.72 5.19
N HIS A 39 -4.35 -4.82 4.98
CA HIS A 39 -3.54 -3.86 4.24
C HIS A 39 -2.52 -4.57 3.36
N ILE A 40 -2.00 -3.86 2.36
CA ILE A 40 -0.94 -4.38 1.49
C ILE A 40 0.39 -3.82 1.99
N VAL A 41 1.37 -4.69 2.21
CA VAL A 41 2.74 -4.31 2.56
C VAL A 41 3.63 -4.52 1.35
N LEU A 42 4.41 -3.49 0.99
CA LEU A 42 5.47 -3.59 0.00
C LEU A 42 6.81 -3.53 0.71
N THR A 43 7.52 -4.66 0.70
CA THR A 43 8.89 -4.74 1.19
C THR A 43 9.82 -4.02 0.22
N LEU A 44 10.67 -3.16 0.77
CA LEU A 44 11.68 -2.44 -0.01
C LEU A 44 12.96 -3.24 -0.11
N ARG A 45 13.77 -2.95 -1.14
CA ARG A 45 15.07 -3.60 -1.33
C ARG A 45 15.97 -3.34 -0.13
N GLU A 46 16.82 -4.31 0.17
CA GLU A 46 17.83 -4.15 1.23
C GLU A 46 18.72 -2.93 0.95
N GLY A 47 19.07 -2.21 2.02
CA GLY A 47 19.81 -0.94 1.94
C GLY A 47 18.96 0.30 1.63
N THR A 48 17.64 0.15 1.40
CA THR A 48 16.75 1.31 1.25
C THR A 48 16.69 2.11 2.55
N THR A 49 17.05 3.39 2.50
CA THR A 49 16.95 4.31 3.64
C THR A 49 15.52 4.82 3.82
N PHE A 50 15.20 5.34 5.01
CA PHE A 50 13.88 5.92 5.27
C PHE A 50 13.58 7.11 4.35
N ALA A 51 14.58 7.97 4.09
CA ALA A 51 14.46 9.07 3.13
C ALA A 51 14.18 8.56 1.70
N GLY A 52 14.89 7.52 1.26
CA GLY A 52 14.64 6.89 -0.04
C GLY A 52 13.23 6.29 -0.15
N ALA A 53 12.75 5.66 0.93
CA ALA A 53 11.38 5.14 1.02
C ALA A 53 10.33 6.27 0.94
N GLN A 54 10.58 7.43 1.56
CA GLN A 54 9.72 8.60 1.45
C GLN A 54 9.67 9.16 0.04
N THR A 55 10.81 9.32 -0.62
CA THR A 55 10.87 9.76 -2.02
C THR A 55 10.10 8.81 -2.93
N LEU A 56 10.27 7.49 -2.74
CA LEU A 56 9.53 6.48 -3.49
C LEU A 56 8.02 6.58 -3.23
N ALA A 57 7.60 6.75 -1.97
CA ALA A 57 6.18 6.89 -1.64
C ALA A 57 5.55 8.14 -2.29
N ILE A 58 6.27 9.27 -2.31
CA ILE A 58 5.83 10.49 -2.98
C ILE A 58 5.66 10.24 -4.48
N GLU A 59 6.61 9.56 -5.11
CA GLU A 59 6.54 9.26 -6.54
C GLU A 59 5.40 8.28 -6.85
N MET A 60 5.25 7.22 -6.07
CA MET A 60 4.16 6.26 -6.22
C MET A 60 2.78 6.92 -6.07
N LYS A 61 2.62 7.88 -5.15
CA LYS A 61 1.35 8.63 -4.99
C LYS A 61 0.94 9.41 -6.24
N LYS A 62 1.89 9.82 -7.09
CA LYS A 62 1.59 10.53 -8.34
C LYS A 62 1.05 9.58 -9.43
N HIS A 63 1.51 8.34 -9.43
CA HIS A 63 1.24 7.38 -10.51
C HIS A 63 0.19 6.33 -10.15
N ILE A 64 0.06 5.99 -8.87
CA ILE A 64 -0.96 5.05 -8.40
C ILE A 64 -2.26 5.82 -8.23
N THR A 65 -3.12 5.74 -9.24
CA THR A 65 -4.45 6.37 -9.25
C THR A 65 -5.52 5.48 -8.60
N GLY A 66 -5.19 4.22 -8.30
CA GLY A 66 -6.04 3.28 -7.60
C GLY A 66 -5.42 1.89 -7.55
N ALA A 67 -6.02 0.99 -6.77
CA ALA A 67 -5.71 -0.43 -6.83
C ALA A 67 -7.00 -1.26 -6.78
N THR A 68 -6.98 -2.42 -7.44
CA THR A 68 -8.10 -3.35 -7.48
C THR A 68 -7.74 -4.58 -6.69
N ILE A 69 -8.67 -5.04 -5.86
CA ILE A 69 -8.50 -6.23 -5.02
C ILE A 69 -9.50 -7.26 -5.50
N ALA A 70 -9.01 -8.43 -5.88
CA ALA A 70 -9.82 -9.56 -6.26
C ALA A 70 -9.58 -10.70 -5.27
N LYS A 71 -10.63 -11.11 -4.55
CA LYS A 71 -10.61 -12.35 -3.75
C LYS A 71 -10.76 -13.51 -4.75
N GLY A 72 -9.71 -14.33 -4.90
CA GLY A 72 -9.79 -15.56 -5.69
C GLY A 72 -10.87 -16.47 -5.12
N GLY A 73 -11.79 -16.93 -5.98
CA GLY A 73 -12.85 -17.87 -5.63
C GLY A 73 -12.41 -19.32 -5.78
#